data_AF-A0A5E8AFD8-F1
#
_entry.id   AF-A0A5E8AFD8-F1
#
_cell.length_a   1.000
_cell.length_b   1.000
_cell.length_c   1.000
_cell.angle_alpha   90.00
_cell.angle_beta   90.00
_cell.angle_gamma   90.00
#
_symmetry.space_group_name_H-M   'P 1'
#
loop_
_entity.id
_entity.type
_entity.pdbx_description
1 polymer ?
#
loop_
_entity_poly.entity_id
_entity_poly.type
_entity_poly.pdbx_seq_one_letter_code
_entity_poly.pdbx_strand_id
1 'polypeptide(L)' 'MTLNQNTGRQNPEFVKELAALARLVTFARQSAQSLDIEFPTYCLELALGSIFEEIVEAGADVTQVMACKDRSDGAELH' A
#
# COMPACT_ATOMS: atom_id res chain seq x y z
N MET A 1 35.80 3.45 -0.79
CA MET A 1 34.49 2.86 -1.10
C MET A 1 33.50 3.32 -0.05
N THR A 2 32.84 4.46 -0.28
CA THR A 2 31.77 4.95 0.60
C THR A 2 30.44 4.47 0.03
N LEU A 3 29.82 3.48 0.67
CA LEU A 3 28.44 3.11 0.39
C LEU A 3 27.54 4.26 0.86
N ASN A 4 27.07 5.06 -0.08
CA ASN A 4 26.01 6.04 0.16
C ASN A 4 24.69 5.27 0.36
N GLN A 5 24.36 4.93 1.61
CA GLN A 5 23.09 4.27 1.99
C GLN A 5 21.96 5.27 2.25
N ASN A 6 22.08 6.50 1.75
CA ASN A 6 20.97 7.45 1.81
C ASN A 6 19.95 7.09 0.71
N THR A 7 18.66 7.09 1.06
CA THR A 7 17.45 6.97 0.20
C THR A 7 16.88 5.59 -0.15
N GLY A 8 16.90 4.60 0.76
CA GLY A 8 15.97 3.47 0.65
C GLY A 8 14.53 3.85 1.05
N ARG A 9 14.41 4.59 2.16
CA ARG A 9 13.12 4.88 2.80
C ARG A 9 12.29 5.97 2.11
N GLN A 10 12.92 6.93 1.42
CA GLN A 10 12.22 8.02 0.72
C GLN A 10 12.18 7.81 -0.81
N ASN A 11 12.30 6.56 -1.23
CA ASN A 11 12.26 6.21 -2.64
C ASN A 11 10.79 6.12 -3.09
N PRO A 12 10.35 6.88 -4.12
CA PRO A 12 8.98 6.82 -4.60
C PRO A 12 8.59 5.43 -5.12
N GLU A 13 9.55 4.65 -5.61
CA GLU A 13 9.30 3.25 -6.01
C GLU A 13 9.06 2.34 -4.79
N PHE A 14 9.74 2.60 -3.67
CA PHE A 14 9.50 1.88 -2.41
C PHE A 14 8.10 2.17 -1.87
N VAL A 15 7.64 3.43 -1.91
CA VAL A 15 6.26 3.78 -1.53
C VAL A 15 5.21 3.10 -2.43
N LYS A 16 5.48 3.01 -3.74
CA LYS A 16 4.61 2.28 -4.67
C LYS A 16 4.57 0.78 -4.37
N GLU A 17 5.72 0.19 -4.03
CA GLU A 17 5.82 -1.22 -3.65
C GLU A 17 5.05 -1.51 -2.36
N LEU A 18 5.19 -0.66 -1.34
CA LEU A 18 4.41 -0.75 -0.10
C LEU A 18 2.91 -0.59 -0.37
N ALA A 19 2.49 0.33 -1.24
CA ALA A 19 1.10 0.48 -1.63
C ALA A 19 0.56 -0.76 -2.37
N ALA A 20 1.38 -1.39 -3.23
CA ALA A 20 1.03 -2.65 -3.89
C ALA A 20 0.88 -3.79 -2.88
N LEU A 21 1.80 -3.87 -1.90
CA LEU A 21 1.75 -4.84 -0.81
C LEU A 21 0.49 -4.64 0.05
N ALA A 22 0.15 -3.40 0.42
CA ALA A 22 -1.07 -3.08 1.17
C ALA A 22 -2.34 -3.53 0.43
N ARG A 23 -2.41 -3.34 -0.89
CA ARG A 23 -3.53 -3.84 -1.71
C ARG A 23 -3.62 -5.36 -1.69
N LEU A 24 -2.48 -6.05 -1.80
CA LEU A 24 -2.42 -7.51 -1.76
C LEU A 24 -2.86 -8.05 -0.39
N VAL A 25 -2.35 -7.48 0.70
CA VAL A 25 -2.73 -7.86 2.07
C VAL A 25 -4.20 -7.57 2.34
N THR A 26 -4.73 -6.47 1.82
CA THR A 26 -6.17 -6.16 1.90
C THR A 26 -7.02 -7.23 1.21
N PHE A 27 -6.62 -7.66 0.01
CA PHE A 27 -7.30 -8.73 -0.72
C PHE A 27 -7.21 -10.07 0.01
N ALA A 28 -6.04 -10.43 0.54
CA ALA A 28 -5.87 -11.61 1.36
C ALA A 28 -6.77 -11.57 2.61
N ARG A 29 -6.89 -10.39 3.26
CA ARG A 29 -7.76 -10.20 4.42
C ARG A 29 -9.23 -10.40 4.06
N GLN A 30 -9.68 -9.79 2.97
CA GLN A 30 -11.05 -9.98 2.46
C GLN A 30 -11.33 -11.45 2.16
N SER A 31 -10.34 -12.16 1.61
CA SER A 31 -10.44 -13.60 1.35
C SER A 31 -10.55 -14.41 2.64
N ALA A 32 -9.72 -14.11 3.65
CA ALA A 32 -9.77 -14.76 4.96
C ALA A 32 -11.10 -14.49 5.70
N GLN A 33 -11.62 -13.27 5.61
CA GLN A 33 -12.94 -12.90 6.14
C GLN A 33 -14.06 -13.66 5.44
N SER A 34 -13.99 -13.81 4.12
CA SER A 34 -14.99 -14.57 3.34
C SER A 34 -14.99 -16.07 3.67
N LEU A 35 -13.86 -16.59 4.16
CA LEU A 35 -13.69 -17.97 4.59
C LEU A 35 -13.92 -18.15 6.10
N ASP A 36 -14.30 -17.09 6.82
CA ASP A 36 -14.53 -17.07 8.27
C ASP A 36 -13.33 -17.55 9.10
N ILE A 37 -12.11 -17.21 8.67
CA ILE A 37 -10.89 -17.59 9.38
C ILE A 37 -10.36 -16.38 10.16
N GLU A 38 -10.66 -16.37 11.47
CA GLU A 38 -10.39 -15.25 12.37
C GLU A 38 -8.88 -14.99 12.55
N PHE A 39 -8.08 -16.04 12.77
CA PHE A 39 -6.66 -15.88 13.06
C PHE A 39 -5.84 -15.30 11.88
N PRO A 40 -5.96 -15.80 10.63
CA PRO A 40 -5.33 -15.17 9.47
C PRO A 40 -5.82 -13.75 9.22
N THR A 41 -7.12 -13.48 9.44
CA THR A 41 -7.67 -12.13 9.31
C THR A 41 -6.95 -11.15 10.24
N TYR A 42 -6.80 -11.52 11.51
CA TYR A 42 -6.06 -10.73 12.49
C TYR A 42 -4.59 -10.52 12.10
N CYS A 43 -3.89 -11.57 11.68
CA CYS A 43 -2.49 -11.46 11.21
C CYS A 43 -2.35 -10.51 10.01
N LEU A 44 -3.32 -10.52 9.09
CA LEU A 44 -3.33 -9.66 7.92
C LEU A 44 -3.65 -8.20 8.29
N GLU A 45 -4.48 -7.95 9.31
CA GLU A 45 -4.72 -6.61 9.85
C GLU A 45 -3.47 -6.02 10.49
N LEU A 46 -2.73 -6.82 11.27
CA LEU A 46 -1.44 -6.40 11.84
C LEU A 46 -0.43 -6.07 10.73
N ALA A 47 -0.29 -6.94 9.73
CA ALA A 47 0.60 -6.71 8.60
C ALA A 47 0.23 -5.41 7.85
N LEU A 48 -1.06 -5.18 7.64
CA LEU A 48 -1.54 -3.96 6.98
C LEU A 48 -1.21 -2.70 7.78
N GLY A 49 -1.33 -2.75 9.12
CA GLY A 49 -0.93 -1.67 10.02
C GLY A 49 0.54 -1.32 9.89
N SER A 50 1.43 -2.32 9.95
CA SER A 50 2.87 -2.11 9.79
C SER A 50 3.25 -1.55 8.42
N ILE A 51 2.57 -1.98 7.34
CA ILE A 51 2.80 -1.43 6.00
C ILE A 51 2.40 0.05 5.93
N PHE A 52 1.28 0.44 6.56
CA PHE A 52 0.87 1.85 6.60
C PHE A 52 1.82 2.72 7.42
N GLU A 53 2.31 2.22 8.55
CA GLU A 53 3.35 2.90 9.34
C GLU A 53 4.60 3.13 8.48
N GLU A 54 5.03 2.12 7.73
CA GLU A 54 6.22 2.20 6.88
C GLU A 54 6.02 3.19 5.70
N ILE A 55 4.81 3.29 5.14
CA ILE A 55 4.45 4.31 4.12
C ILE A 55 4.53 5.73 4.69
N VAL A 56 4.03 5.93 5.92
CA VAL A 56 4.07 7.24 6.60
C VAL A 56 5.52 7.64 6.91
N GLU A 57 6.32 6.70 7.43
CA GLU A 57 7.74 6.93 7.74
C GLU A 57 8.60 7.10 6.48
N ALA A 58 8.18 6.54 5.35
CA ALA A 58 8.81 6.72 4.04
C ALA A 58 8.65 8.15 3.48
N GLY A 59 7.87 9.02 4.13
CA GLY A 59 7.67 10.40 3.72
C GLY A 59 6.59 10.58 2.66
N ALA A 60 5.77 9.54 2.43
CA ALA A 60 4.53 9.71 1.70
C ALA A 60 3.51 10.36 2.63
N ASP A 61 3.19 11.62 2.39
CA ASP A 61 1.92 12.17 2.84
C ASP A 61 0.83 11.23 2.28
N VAL A 62 0.14 10.50 3.17
CA VAL A 62 -0.85 9.46 2.84
C VAL A 62 -1.91 9.97 1.86
N THR A 63 -2.10 11.29 1.82
CA THR A 63 -2.94 12.02 0.86
C THR A 63 -2.57 11.75 -0.60
N GLN A 64 -1.29 11.55 -0.95
CA GLN A 64 -0.87 11.28 -2.34
C GLN A 64 -1.07 9.83 -2.78
N VAL A 65 -0.96 8.86 -1.86
CA VAL A 65 -1.17 7.43 -2.16
C VAL A 65 -2.64 7.16 -2.54
N MET A 66 -3.57 7.95 -2.01
CA MET A 66 -5.00 7.86 -2.32
C MET A 66 -5.46 8.78 -3.48
N ALA A 67 -4.63 9.73 -3.92
CA ALA A 67 -4.99 10.71 -4.96
C ALA A 67 -4.89 10.18 -6.41
N CYS A 68 -4.36 8.98 -6.66
CA CYS A 68 -4.34 8.38 -8.00
C CYS A 68 -5.72 7.83 -8.47
N LYS A 69 -6.85 8.40 -8.03
CA LYS A 69 -8.19 7.97 -8.49
C LYS A 69 -8.86 8.89 -9.52
N ASP A 70 -8.32 10.07 -9.84
CA ASP A 70 -8.99 10.96 -10.79
C ASP A 70 -8.16 11.22 -12.06
N ARG A 71 -8.28 10.30 -13.03
CA ARG A 71 -8.40 10.65 -14.46
C ARG A 71 -8.80 9.44 -15.32
N SER A 72 -10.10 9.28 -15.53
CA SER A 72 -10.59 8.80 -16.82
C SER A 72 -11.76 9.71 -17.18
N ASP A 73 -11.39 10.81 -17.82
CA ASP A 73 -12.31 11.75 -18.45
C ASP A 73 -13.16 10.99 -19.47
N GLY A 74 -14.47 11.25 -19.46
CA GLY A 74 -15.38 10.71 -20.46
C GLY A 74 -15.15 11.32 -21.84
N ALA A 75 -15.24 10.47 -22.86
CA ALA A 75 -15.69 10.68 -24.25
C ALA A 75 -15.39 9.33 -24.97
N GLU A 76 -16.25 8.69 -25.75
CA GLU A 76 -17.08 9.24 -26.83
C GLU A 76 -18.42 8.50 -26.93
N LEU A 77 -19.47 9.28 -27.21
CA LEU A 77 -20.71 8.85 -27.84
C LEU A 77 -20.58 9.14 -29.34
N HIS A 78 -20.56 8.11 -30.18
CA HIS A 78 -21.20 8.12 -31.51
C HIS A 78 -21.49 6.70 -31.98
#